data_AF-A0A0G0Y719-F1
#
_entry.id   AF-A0A0G0Y719-F1
#
_cell.length_a   1.000
_cell.length_b   1.000
_cell.length_c   1.000
_cell.angle_alpha   90.00
_cell.angle_beta   90.00
_cell.angle_gamma   90.00
#
_symmetry.space_group_name_H-M   'P 1'
#
loop_
_entity.id
_entity.type
_entity.pdbx_description
1 polymer ?
#
loop_
_entity_poly.entity_id
_entity_poly.type
_entity_poly.pdbx_seq_one_letter_code
_entity_poly.pdbx_strand_id
1 'polypeptide(L)'
;METAEKIKLALSEKKKRNEEESDELDLASLNITEIKKISKKTLIEGIIRPRLNEIFSMVKIELERQGIANRIPSGAVVTGGGAETAGVIDSAKRVLSVPVRVGVPRGVGGLIDDVITPSFSTCVGLLLYGAKALPAENLTSFSKKVKLPSSGMFGKLIDSIKNLLP
;
A
#
# COMPACT_ATOMS: atom_id res chain seq x y z
N MET A 1 -13.48 11.38 -13.78
CA MET A 1 -12.37 11.16 -12.82
C MET A 1 -12.29 9.70 -12.39
N GLU A 2 -13.41 9.08 -12.00
CA GLU A 2 -13.48 7.67 -11.59
C GLU A 2 -12.98 6.68 -12.67
N THR A 3 -13.34 6.89 -13.94
CA THR A 3 -12.86 6.10 -15.09
C THR A 3 -11.34 6.03 -15.17
N ALA A 4 -10.67 7.18 -15.02
CA ALA A 4 -9.22 7.27 -15.08
C ALA A 4 -8.55 6.53 -13.91
N GLU A 5 -9.16 6.57 -12.72
CA GLU A 5 -8.67 5.83 -11.56
C GLU A 5 -8.79 4.32 -11.77
N LYS A 6 -9.92 3.83 -12.27
CA LYS A 6 -10.11 2.40 -12.61
C LYS A 6 -9.06 1.92 -13.61
N ILE A 7 -8.79 2.72 -14.65
CA ILE A 7 -7.75 2.42 -15.63
C ILE A 7 -6.36 2.37 -14.98
N LYS A 8 -6.02 3.36 -14.13
CA LYS A 8 -4.73 3.41 -13.43
C LYS A 8 -4.52 2.19 -12.53
N LEU A 9 -5.54 1.78 -11.79
CA LEU A 9 -5.51 0.60 -10.92
C LEU A 9 -5.34 -0.67 -11.76
N ALA A 10 -6.12 -0.84 -12.83
CA ALA A 10 -6.02 -2.00 -13.73
C ALA A 10 -4.62 -2.17 -14.37
N LEU A 11 -3.93 -1.07 -14.67
CA LEU A 11 -2.55 -1.10 -15.18
C LEU A 11 -1.50 -1.47 -14.12
N SER A 12 -1.84 -1.28 -12.85
CA SER A 12 -0.94 -1.44 -11.70
C SER A 12 -1.07 -2.82 -11.04
N GLU A 13 -2.13 -3.57 -11.35
CA GLU A 13 -2.33 -4.94 -10.87
C GLU A 13 -1.19 -5.86 -11.33
N LYS A 14 -0.43 -6.39 -10.37
CA LYS A 14 0.56 -7.43 -10.62
C LYS A 14 -0.14 -8.77 -10.83
N LYS A 15 -0.68 -9.03 -12.02
CA LYS A 15 -0.98 -10.43 -12.39
C LYS A 15 0.34 -11.20 -12.48
N LYS A 16 0.36 -12.41 -11.89
CA LYS A 16 1.46 -13.37 -12.09
C LYS A 16 1.70 -13.48 -13.59
N ARG A 17 2.91 -13.14 -14.03
CA ARG A 17 3.36 -13.25 -15.41
C ARG A 17 3.12 -14.69 -15.89
N ASN A 18 2.02 -14.91 -16.57
CA ASN A 18 1.91 -15.93 -17.59
C ASN A 18 2.03 -15.18 -18.92
N GLU A 19 2.89 -15.72 -19.79
CA GLU A 19 3.28 -15.14 -21.07
C GLU A 19 2.06 -14.97 -22.00
N GLU A 20 2.14 -13.94 -22.86
CA GLU A 20 1.07 -13.41 -23.73
C GLU A 20 0.03 -12.49 -23.06
N GLU A 21 0.50 -11.50 -22.30
CA GLU A 21 -0.36 -10.37 -21.93
C GLU A 21 -0.53 -9.45 -23.14
N SER A 22 -1.75 -9.36 -23.69
CA SER A 22 -2.10 -8.38 -24.72
C SER A 22 -1.70 -6.96 -24.30
N ASP A 23 -1.09 -6.21 -25.22
CA ASP A 23 -0.84 -4.76 -25.05
C ASP A 23 -2.15 -3.97 -24.99
N GLU A 24 -3.30 -4.58 -25.31
CA GLU A 24 -4.60 -3.93 -25.19
C GLU A 24 -5.20 -4.14 -23.79
N LEU A 25 -5.68 -3.05 -23.20
CA LEU A 25 -6.58 -3.05 -22.06
C LEU A 25 -8.02 -2.95 -22.58
N ASP A 26 -8.82 -3.97 -22.32
CA ASP A 26 -10.26 -3.96 -22.59
C ASP A 26 -10.99 -3.20 -21.49
N LEU A 27 -11.57 -2.06 -21.87
CA LEU A 27 -12.23 -1.16 -20.91
C LEU A 27 -13.65 -1.61 -20.58
N ALA A 28 -14.26 -2.50 -21.40
CA ALA A 28 -15.55 -3.08 -21.08
C ALA A 28 -15.48 -3.91 -19.79
N SER A 29 -14.35 -4.56 -19.52
CA SER A 29 -14.10 -5.29 -18.27
C SER A 29 -14.12 -4.41 -17.02
N LEU A 30 -13.97 -3.10 -17.18
CA LEU A 30 -14.00 -2.10 -16.12
C LEU A 30 -15.35 -1.36 -16.05
N ASN A 31 -16.38 -1.86 -16.73
CA ASN A 31 -17.69 -1.21 -16.91
C ASN A 31 -17.60 0.17 -17.60
N ILE A 32 -16.67 0.33 -18.55
CA ILE A 32 -16.49 1.54 -19.35
C ILE A 32 -16.88 1.22 -20.79
N THR A 33 -17.98 1.81 -21.27
CA THR A 33 -18.60 1.44 -22.56
C THR A 33 -18.26 2.39 -23.71
N GLU A 34 -17.72 3.57 -23.42
CA GLU A 34 -17.43 4.62 -24.42
C GLU A 34 -16.25 4.28 -25.34
N ILE A 35 -15.30 3.48 -24.84
CA ILE A 35 -14.09 3.09 -25.56
C ILE A 35 -13.92 1.58 -25.35
N LYS A 36 -13.70 0.82 -26.43
CA LYS A 36 -13.60 -0.65 -26.33
C LYS A 36 -12.22 -1.11 -25.86
N LYS A 37 -11.15 -0.56 -26.43
CA LYS A 37 -9.77 -1.00 -26.15
C LYS A 37 -8.77 0.14 -26.24
N ILE A 38 -7.70 0.05 -25.45
CA ILE A 38 -6.62 1.03 -25.44
C ILE A 38 -5.27 0.35 -25.18
N SER A 39 -4.19 0.84 -25.80
CA SER A 39 -2.84 0.30 -25.55
C SER A 39 -2.35 0.67 -24.15
N LYS A 40 -1.98 -0.36 -23.38
CA LYS A 40 -1.32 -0.25 -22.07
C LYS A 40 -0.02 0.53 -22.21
N LYS A 41 0.80 0.22 -23.22
CA LYS A 41 2.04 0.95 -23.49
C LYS A 41 1.80 2.44 -23.70
N THR A 42 0.79 2.82 -24.49
CA THR A 42 0.47 4.24 -24.71
C THR A 42 0.09 4.94 -23.40
N LEU A 43 -0.71 4.30 -22.54
CA LEU A 43 -1.08 4.87 -21.24
C LEU A 43 0.11 4.99 -20.29
N ILE A 44 0.93 3.94 -20.21
CA ILE A 44 2.08 3.90 -19.31
C ILE A 44 3.15 4.89 -19.76
N GLU A 45 3.59 4.81 -21.01
CA GLU A 45 4.70 5.62 -21.53
C GLU A 45 4.27 7.06 -21.87
N GLY A 46 3.04 7.26 -22.33
CA GLY A 46 2.54 8.56 -22.78
C GLY A 46 1.93 9.42 -21.66
N ILE A 47 1.46 8.81 -20.56
CA ILE A 47 0.73 9.54 -19.50
C ILE A 47 1.34 9.29 -18.12
N ILE A 48 1.42 8.03 -17.69
CA ILE A 48 1.83 7.70 -16.32
C ILE A 48 3.32 8.05 -16.09
N ARG A 49 4.21 7.61 -16.98
CA ARG A 49 5.65 7.80 -16.87
C ARG A 49 6.06 9.29 -16.87
N PRO A 50 5.54 10.16 -17.77
CA PRO A 50 5.81 11.60 -17.69
C PRO A 50 5.45 12.19 -16.33
N ARG A 51 4.27 11.85 -15.78
CA ARG A 51 3.85 12.37 -14.47
C ARG A 51 4.71 11.85 -13.32
N LEU A 52 5.07 10.57 -13.34
CA LEU A 52 6.00 10.01 -12.36
C LEU A 52 7.38 10.68 -12.44
N ASN A 53 7.91 10.90 -13.64
CA ASN A 53 9.19 11.57 -13.83
C ASN A 53 9.17 13.01 -13.31
N GLU A 54 8.07 13.74 -13.52
CA GLU A 54 7.87 15.07 -12.97
C GLU A 54 7.89 15.06 -11.44
N ILE A 55 7.13 14.15 -10.82
CA ILE A 55 7.09 13.98 -9.35
C ILE A 55 8.48 13.69 -8.80
N PHE A 56 9.20 12.72 -9.37
CA PHE A 56 10.55 12.41 -8.91
C PHE A 56 11.56 13.51 -9.22
N SER A 57 11.32 14.36 -10.22
CA SER A 57 12.18 15.52 -10.49
C SER A 57 12.00 16.56 -9.39
N MET A 58 10.77 16.80 -8.92
CA MET A 58 10.53 17.66 -7.75
C MET A 58 11.23 17.11 -6.49
N VAL A 59 11.16 15.78 -6.28
CA VAL A 59 11.89 15.13 -5.18
C VAL A 59 13.40 15.32 -5.33
N LYS A 60 13.95 15.13 -6.54
CA LYS A 60 15.38 15.32 -6.81
C LYS A 60 15.84 16.73 -6.50
N ILE A 61 15.10 17.75 -6.95
CA ILE A 61 15.38 19.17 -6.65
C ILE A 61 15.46 19.39 -5.14
N GLU A 62 14.55 18.79 -4.37
CA GLU A 62 14.59 18.90 -2.91
C GLU A 62 15.81 18.20 -2.30
N LEU A 63 16.14 17.00 -2.75
CA LEU A 63 17.33 16.27 -2.28
C LEU A 63 18.64 17.01 -2.58
N GLU A 64 18.72 17.65 -3.75
CA GLU A 64 19.84 18.49 -4.17
C GLU A 64 19.91 19.76 -3.32
N ARG A 65 18.78 20.42 -3.07
CA ARG A 65 18.67 21.61 -2.20
C ARG A 65 19.17 21.33 -0.78
N GLN A 66 18.89 20.15 -0.25
CA GLN A 66 19.35 19.72 1.08
C GLN A 66 20.80 19.18 1.08
N GLY A 67 21.46 19.08 -0.09
CA GLY A 67 22.82 18.56 -0.19
C GLY A 67 22.98 17.07 0.12
N ILE A 68 21.89 16.29 0.01
CA ILE A 68 21.87 14.86 0.37
C ILE A 68 21.73 13.93 -0.84
N ALA A 69 21.47 14.45 -2.03
CA ALA A 69 21.27 13.65 -3.26
C ALA A 69 22.41 12.64 -3.51
N ASN A 70 23.66 13.02 -3.26
CA ASN A 70 24.84 12.16 -3.45
C ASN A 70 25.28 11.41 -2.17
N ARG A 71 24.49 11.47 -1.09
CA ARG A 71 24.84 10.94 0.24
C ARG A 71 23.93 9.79 0.68
N ILE A 72 23.17 9.20 -0.24
CA ILE A 72 22.19 8.14 0.03
C ILE A 72 22.58 6.82 -0.67
N PRO A 73 23.69 6.16 -0.28
CA PRO A 73 24.16 4.94 -0.93
C PRO A 73 23.17 3.78 -0.81
N SER A 74 22.36 3.78 0.25
CA SER A 74 21.28 2.80 0.47
C SER A 74 20.06 3.00 -0.46
N GLY A 75 20.08 4.07 -1.26
CA GLY A 75 19.02 4.41 -2.21
C GLY A 75 17.75 4.96 -1.56
N ALA A 76 16.65 4.89 -2.32
CA ALA A 76 15.34 5.39 -1.92
C ALA A 76 14.32 4.25 -1.70
N VAL A 77 13.39 4.50 -0.78
CA VAL A 77 12.22 3.63 -0.55
C VAL A 77 10.98 4.42 -0.89
N VAL A 78 10.22 3.95 -1.88
CA VAL A 78 8.93 4.54 -2.25
C VAL A 78 7.82 3.76 -1.55
N THR A 79 6.88 4.45 -0.92
CA THR A 79 5.76 3.83 -0.21
C THR A 79 4.47 4.67 -0.35
N GLY A 80 3.37 4.27 0.29
CA GLY A 80 2.03 4.79 0.08
C GLY A 80 1.38 4.21 -1.19
N GLY A 81 0.10 4.49 -1.42
CA GLY A 81 -0.62 3.91 -2.56
C GLY A 81 -0.08 4.31 -3.93
N GLY A 82 0.56 5.49 -4.02
CA GLY A 82 1.27 5.90 -5.24
C GLY A 82 2.43 4.97 -5.62
N ALA A 83 3.01 4.24 -4.65
CA ALA A 83 4.08 3.27 -4.87
C ALA A 83 3.61 1.99 -5.59
N GLU A 84 2.30 1.81 -5.76
CA GLU A 84 1.74 0.69 -6.52
C GLU A 84 1.58 1.02 -8.00
N THR A 85 1.73 2.30 -8.38
CA THR A 85 1.56 2.78 -9.77
C THR A 85 2.53 2.07 -10.73
N ALA A 86 2.01 1.62 -11.87
CA ALA A 86 2.82 1.05 -12.96
C ALA A 86 4.01 1.96 -13.34
N GLY A 87 5.21 1.37 -13.43
CA GLY A 87 6.43 2.10 -13.81
C GLY A 87 7.06 2.98 -12.73
N VAL A 88 6.52 3.01 -11.50
CA VAL A 88 7.04 3.87 -10.41
C VAL A 88 8.51 3.62 -10.08
N ILE A 89 8.95 2.36 -10.01
CA ILE A 89 10.35 2.01 -9.70
C ILE A 89 11.26 2.49 -10.83
N ASP A 90 10.87 2.31 -12.09
CA ASP A 90 11.69 2.65 -13.25
C ASP A 90 11.87 4.17 -13.35
N SER A 91 10.78 4.92 -13.20
CA SER A 91 10.82 6.38 -13.16
C SER A 91 11.67 6.90 -12.00
N ALA A 92 11.49 6.34 -10.79
CA ALA A 92 12.28 6.74 -9.63
C ALA A 92 13.77 6.48 -9.83
N LYS A 93 14.16 5.28 -10.29
CA LYS A 93 15.57 4.94 -10.57
C LYS A 93 16.16 5.87 -11.64
N ARG A 94 15.43 6.10 -12.72
CA ARG A 94 15.88 6.95 -13.83
C ARG A 94 16.15 8.38 -13.37
N VAL A 95 15.23 8.97 -12.61
CA VAL A 95 15.33 10.38 -12.22
C VAL A 95 16.31 10.56 -11.06
N LEU A 96 16.19 9.75 -10.00
CA LEU A 96 16.98 9.89 -8.78
C LEU A 96 18.40 9.32 -8.92
N SER A 97 18.65 8.47 -9.92
CA SER A 97 19.98 7.86 -10.17
C SER A 97 20.55 7.08 -8.97
N VAL A 98 19.66 6.48 -8.15
CA VAL A 98 20.01 5.64 -7.01
C VAL A 98 19.20 4.34 -7.03
N PRO A 99 19.60 3.30 -6.27
CA PRO A 99 18.75 2.13 -6.06
C PRO A 99 17.38 2.54 -5.51
N VAL A 100 16.30 1.97 -6.04
CA VAL A 100 14.94 2.23 -5.55
C VAL A 100 14.19 0.92 -5.36
N ARG A 101 13.45 0.82 -4.25
CA ARG A 101 12.52 -0.27 -3.97
C ARG A 101 11.18 0.26 -3.45
N VAL A 102 10.14 -0.55 -3.58
CA VAL A 102 8.86 -0.30 -2.91
C VAL A 102 8.93 -0.86 -1.49
N GLY A 103 8.57 -0.03 -0.52
CA GLY A 103 8.45 -0.40 0.89
C GLY A 103 7.03 -0.84 1.22
N VAL A 104 6.91 -1.85 2.07
CA VAL A 104 5.65 -2.29 2.69
C VAL A 104 5.81 -2.26 4.21
N PRO A 105 4.73 -2.03 4.97
CA PRO A 105 4.81 -2.04 6.43
C PRO A 105 5.29 -3.41 6.96
N ARG A 106 6.03 -3.39 8.07
CA ARG A 106 6.54 -4.58 8.77
C ARG A 106 6.38 -4.41 10.27
N GLY A 107 6.45 -5.51 11.02
CA GLY A 107 6.40 -5.49 12.49
C GLY A 107 4.98 -5.57 13.06
N VAL A 108 4.01 -5.95 12.23
CA VAL A 108 2.64 -6.31 12.62
C VAL A 108 2.41 -7.79 12.29
N GLY A 109 1.53 -8.47 13.04
CA GLY A 109 1.19 -9.88 12.85
C GLY A 109 -0.29 -10.15 13.15
N GLY A 110 -0.76 -11.39 12.88
CA GLY A 110 -2.18 -11.77 12.95
C GLY A 110 -2.80 -11.92 11.56
N LEU A 111 -4.12 -11.82 11.44
CA LEU A 111 -4.79 -11.68 10.13
C LEU A 111 -4.53 -10.27 9.59
N ILE A 112 -3.42 -10.11 8.87
CA ILE A 112 -2.95 -8.81 8.39
C ILE A 112 -2.66 -8.80 6.88
N ASP A 113 -3.03 -9.86 6.16
CA ASP A 113 -2.67 -10.01 4.74
C ASP A 113 -3.15 -8.81 3.89
N ASP A 114 -4.28 -8.22 4.27
CA ASP A 114 -4.86 -7.03 3.60
C ASP A 114 -4.10 -5.72 3.87
N VAL A 115 -3.31 -5.65 4.95
CA VAL A 115 -2.58 -4.44 5.35
C VAL A 115 -1.10 -4.46 5.00
N ILE A 116 -0.58 -5.57 4.45
CA ILE A 116 0.80 -5.64 3.93
C ILE A 116 0.86 -5.06 2.50
N THR A 117 0.42 -3.81 2.37
CA THR A 117 0.53 -3.04 1.12
C THR A 117 1.18 -1.68 1.42
N PRO A 118 1.86 -1.06 0.44
CA PRO A 118 2.48 0.24 0.62
C PRO A 118 1.49 1.30 1.13
N SER A 119 0.23 1.21 0.71
CA SER A 119 -0.89 2.08 1.11
C SER A 119 -1.10 2.19 2.62
N PHE A 120 -0.82 1.13 3.39
CA PHE A 120 -0.99 1.12 4.85
C PHE A 120 0.26 1.51 5.64
N SER A 121 1.37 1.87 4.98
CA SER A 121 2.64 2.14 5.65
C SER A 121 2.55 3.24 6.71
N THR A 122 1.82 4.32 6.44
CA THR A 122 1.65 5.42 7.39
C THR A 122 0.84 4.98 8.61
N CYS A 123 -0.31 4.33 8.41
CA CYS A 123 -1.18 3.88 9.50
C CYS A 123 -0.44 2.88 10.41
N VAL A 124 0.21 1.88 9.83
CA VAL A 124 0.99 0.89 10.59
C VAL A 124 2.17 1.56 11.30
N GLY A 125 2.88 2.47 10.63
CA GLY A 125 3.98 3.22 11.23
C GLY A 125 3.56 4.02 12.46
N LEU A 126 2.40 4.69 12.40
CA LEU A 126 1.84 5.45 13.51
C LEU A 126 1.43 4.55 14.68
N LEU A 127 0.78 3.41 14.40
CA LEU A 127 0.42 2.43 15.44
C LEU A 127 1.65 1.90 16.16
N LEU A 128 2.69 1.51 15.42
CA LEU A 128 3.95 1.04 15.99
C LEU A 128 4.67 2.13 16.78
N TYR A 129 4.64 3.38 16.30
CA TYR A 129 5.20 4.52 17.01
C TYR A 129 4.48 4.75 18.35
N GLY A 130 3.15 4.79 18.35
CA GLY A 130 2.34 4.93 19.56
C GLY A 130 2.52 3.77 20.55
N ALA A 131 2.56 2.54 20.06
CA ALA A 131 2.78 1.35 20.90
C ALA A 131 4.14 1.37 21.61
N LYS A 132 5.18 1.94 20.99
CA LYS A 132 6.51 2.12 21.59
C LYS A 132 6.57 3.28 22.57
N ALA A 133 5.77 4.33 22.36
CA ALA A 133 5.73 5.50 23.23
C ALA A 133 4.98 5.24 24.55
N LEU A 134 4.13 4.21 24.60
CA LEU A 134 3.49 3.76 25.83
C LEU A 134 4.49 2.97 26.70
N PRO A 135 4.70 3.35 27.98
CA PRO A 135 5.47 2.54 28.91
C PRO A 135 4.90 1.12 28.99
N ALA A 136 5.78 0.11 28.94
CA ALA A 136 5.41 -1.31 28.96
C ALA A 136 4.54 -1.72 30.16
N GLU A 137 4.44 -0.89 31.20
CA GLU A 137 3.60 -1.11 32.38
C GLU A 137 2.09 -1.07 32.10
N ASN A 138 1.63 -0.41 31.02
CA ASN A 138 0.18 -0.26 30.77
C ASN A 138 -0.43 -1.30 29.81
N LEU A 139 0.37 -2.06 29.07
CA LEU A 139 -0.14 -3.14 28.21
C LEU A 139 -0.50 -4.41 29.01
N THR A 140 0.11 -4.61 30.18
CA THR A 140 -0.29 -5.70 31.08
C THR A 140 -1.65 -5.47 31.74
N SER A 141 -2.15 -4.22 31.74
CA SER A 141 -3.42 -3.87 32.38
C SER A 141 -4.65 -4.19 31.54
N PHE A 142 -4.56 -4.30 30.20
CA PHE A 142 -5.73 -4.67 29.38
C PHE A 142 -6.06 -6.17 29.46
N SER A 143 -5.04 -7.04 29.62
CA SER A 143 -5.26 -8.45 29.96
C SER A 143 -5.50 -8.71 31.46
N LYS A 144 -4.96 -7.89 32.38
CA LYS A 144 -5.17 -8.07 33.83
C LYS A 144 -6.47 -7.46 34.39
N LYS A 145 -7.14 -6.53 33.71
CA LYS A 145 -8.42 -5.94 34.19
C LYS A 145 -9.68 -6.66 33.69
N VAL A 146 -9.57 -7.72 32.89
CA VAL A 146 -10.71 -8.61 32.64
C VAL A 146 -10.79 -9.64 33.77
N LYS A 147 -11.15 -9.18 34.98
CA LYS A 147 -11.75 -10.09 35.97
C LYS A 147 -13.18 -10.35 35.51
N LEU A 148 -13.42 -11.49 34.88
CA LEU A 148 -14.78 -12.01 34.72
C LEU A 148 -15.42 -12.09 36.13
N PRO A 149 -16.52 -11.37 36.41
CA PRO A 149 -17.28 -11.59 37.61
C PRO A 149 -17.96 -12.95 37.48
N SER A 150 -17.50 -13.91 38.27
CA SER A 150 -18.14 -15.20 38.47
C SER A 150 -19.41 -15.03 39.30
N SER A 151 -20.52 -14.63 38.67
CA SER A 151 -21.85 -14.83 39.25
C SER A 151 -22.98 -14.65 38.23
N GLY A 152 -23.49 -15.77 37.73
CA GLY A 152 -24.93 -15.98 37.53
C GLY A 152 -25.59 -15.59 36.21
N MET A 153 -25.17 -14.52 35.52
CA MET A 153 -25.92 -14.02 34.34
C MET A 153 -25.17 -14.03 33.00
N PHE A 154 -23.83 -13.99 32.99
CA PHE A 154 -23.06 -13.98 31.73
C PHE A 154 -22.87 -15.37 31.08
N GLY A 155 -23.01 -16.45 31.86
CA GLY A 155 -22.89 -17.83 31.34
C GLY A 155 -23.98 -18.19 30.32
N LYS A 156 -25.23 -17.77 30.59
CA LYS A 156 -26.36 -18.05 29.70
C LYS A 156 -26.25 -17.31 28.37
N LEU A 157 -25.65 -16.12 28.36
CA LEU A 157 -25.45 -15.32 27.14
C LEU A 157 -24.37 -15.93 26.24
N ILE A 158 -23.28 -16.44 26.85
CA ILE A 158 -22.21 -17.12 26.13
C ILE A 158 -22.69 -18.47 25.57
N ASP A 159 -23.53 -19.21 26.32
CA ASP A 159 -24.10 -20.47 25.84
C ASP A 159 -25.13 -20.26 24.72
N SER A 160 -25.91 -19.16 24.75
CA SER A 160 -26.79 -18.80 23.63
C SER A 160 -26.03 -18.43 22.35
N ILE A 161 -24.87 -17.79 22.47
CA ILE A 161 -24.04 -17.43 21.29
C ILE A 161 -23.30 -18.67 20.75
N LYS A 162 -22.93 -19.64 21.61
CA LYS A 162 -22.34 -20.91 21.18
C LYS A 162 -23.29 -21.79 20.36
N ASN A 163 -24.59 -21.70 20.60
CA ASN A 163 -25.60 -22.45 19.84
C ASN A 163 -25.98 -21.79 18.49
N LEU A 164 -25.42 -20.62 18.18
CA LEU A 164 -25.69 -19.84 16.97
C LEU A 164 -24.50 -19.81 15.98
N LEU A 165 -23.43 -20.53 16.28
CA LEU A 165 -22.34 -20.83 15.36
C LEU A 165 -22.45 -22.30 14.93
N PRO A 166 -22.31 -22.62 13.63
CA PRO A 166 -22.26 -23.99 13.14
C PRO A 166 -21.00 -24.73 13.59
#